data_AF-A0A7Y7Z0Q3-F1
#
_entry.id   AF-A0A7Y7Z0Q3-F1
#
_cell.length_a   1.000
_cell.length_b   1.000
_cell.length_c   1.000
_cell.angle_alpha   90.00
_cell.angle_beta   90.00
_cell.angle_gamma   90.00
#
_symmetry.space_group_name_H-M   'P 1'
#
loop_
_entity.id
_entity.type
_entity.pdbx_description
1 polymer ?
#
loop_
_entity_poly.entity_id
_entity_poly.type
_entity_poly.pdbx_seq_one_letter_code
_entity_poly.pdbx_strand_id
1 'polypeptide(L)'
;MSRESGAIHHALKLIPIIAKSEYGRLYAGKYKTFEYDIALESNNLSRMFAVAANHWPTQGTVKKGLDEASELNFGDMPNAQKAEYAGQLLDRIDSDDMGKGLYAQVLADALAENLEDFVVPEYIRAAILWACEAQPEGAE
;
A
#
# COMPACT_ATOMS: atom_id res chain seq x y z
N MET A 1 9.05 -29.01 -3.15
CA MET A 1 7.75 -29.57 -2.69
C MET A 1 6.70 -28.50 -2.85
N SER A 2 5.67 -28.85 -3.61
CA SER A 2 4.62 -28.00 -4.17
C SER A 2 3.70 -27.36 -3.14
N ARG A 3 3.15 -26.20 -3.52
CA ARG A 3 1.73 -25.77 -3.54
C ARG A 3 1.72 -24.26 -3.88
N GLU A 4 0.82 -23.65 -4.64
CA GLU A 4 -0.34 -24.05 -5.44
C GLU A 4 -0.78 -22.75 -6.18
N SER A 5 -1.11 -22.86 -7.47
CA SER A 5 -2.08 -22.03 -8.20
C SER A 5 -2.26 -20.56 -7.76
N GLY A 6 -1.36 -19.66 -8.18
CA GLY A 6 -1.67 -18.23 -8.20
C GLY A 6 -2.78 -18.01 -9.22
N ALA A 7 -3.97 -17.57 -8.78
CA ALA A 7 -5.09 -17.27 -9.65
C ALA A 7 -4.61 -16.40 -10.83
N ILE A 8 -4.75 -16.91 -12.05
CA ILE A 8 -4.50 -16.11 -13.25
C ILE A 8 -5.52 -14.98 -13.19
N HIS A 9 -5.08 -13.77 -12.84
CA HIS A 9 -5.96 -12.62 -12.85
C HIS A 9 -6.30 -12.33 -14.31
N HIS A 10 -7.45 -12.85 -14.77
CA HIS A 10 -7.81 -12.91 -16.19
C HIS A 10 -7.81 -11.53 -16.85
N ALA A 11 -8.08 -10.47 -16.07
CA ALA A 11 -8.01 -9.09 -16.50
C ALA A 11 -6.61 -8.66 -16.98
N LEU A 12 -5.52 -9.27 -16.48
CA LEU A 12 -4.16 -8.91 -16.91
C LEU A 12 -3.94 -9.18 -18.41
N LYS A 13 -4.64 -10.18 -18.97
CA LYS A 13 -4.60 -10.47 -20.41
C LYS A 13 -5.22 -9.35 -21.24
N LEU A 14 -6.02 -8.48 -20.63
CA LEU A 14 -6.69 -7.36 -21.28
C LEU A 14 -5.81 -6.11 -21.36
N ILE A 15 -4.70 -6.03 -20.62
CA ILE A 15 -3.78 -4.87 -20.64
C ILE A 15 -3.42 -4.45 -22.08
N PRO A 16 -2.91 -5.33 -22.98
CA PRO A 16 -2.55 -4.91 -24.34
C PRO A 16 -3.75 -4.52 -25.21
N ILE A 17 -4.96 -4.95 -24.86
CA ILE A 17 -6.20 -4.61 -25.57
C ILE A 17 -6.69 -3.23 -25.11
N ILE A 18 -6.78 -3.03 -23.79
CA ILE A 18 -7.24 -1.78 -23.16
C ILE A 18 -6.25 -0.65 -23.43
N ALA A 19 -4.95 -0.93 -23.54
CA ALA A 19 -3.93 0.06 -23.89
C ALA A 19 -4.17 0.76 -25.24
N LYS A 20 -5.00 0.19 -26.12
CA LYS A 20 -5.40 0.80 -27.41
C LYS A 20 -6.61 1.73 -27.29
N SER A 21 -7.31 1.73 -26.16
CA SER A 21 -8.47 2.59 -25.92
C SER A 21 -8.03 4.04 -25.76
N GLU A 22 -8.89 4.98 -26.09
CA GLU A 22 -8.69 6.38 -25.69
C GLU A 22 -9.27 6.64 -24.29
N TYR A 23 -10.17 5.78 -23.82
CA TYR A 23 -11.01 6.02 -22.65
C TYR A 23 -10.58 5.29 -21.37
N GLY A 24 -9.54 4.47 -21.41
CA GLY A 24 -9.14 3.72 -20.24
C GLY A 24 -7.78 3.04 -20.33
N ARG A 25 -7.16 2.83 -19.17
CA ARG A 25 -5.96 2.01 -18.99
C ARG A 25 -6.17 1.05 -17.82
N LEU A 26 -5.50 -0.09 -17.90
CA LEU A 26 -5.47 -1.07 -16.83
C LEU A 26 -4.05 -1.15 -16.27
N TYR A 27 -3.88 -0.71 -15.04
CA TYR A 27 -2.65 -0.85 -14.25
C TYR A 27 -2.88 -1.87 -13.16
N ALA A 28 -1.92 -2.76 -12.94
CA ALA A 28 -2.04 -3.86 -11.99
C ALA A 28 -0.97 -3.76 -10.91
N GLY A 29 -1.40 -3.99 -9.67
CA GLY A 29 -0.54 -4.18 -8.52
C GLY A 29 0.37 -5.39 -8.67
N LYS A 30 1.48 -5.40 -7.94
CA LYS A 30 2.51 -6.44 -8.02
C LYS A 30 2.12 -7.67 -7.21
N TYR A 31 1.47 -7.48 -6.06
CA TYR A 31 1.12 -8.56 -5.16
C TYR A 31 -0.38 -8.80 -5.15
N LYS A 32 -1.05 -8.57 -4.01
CA LYS A 32 -2.42 -9.05 -3.76
C LYS A 32 -3.42 -7.92 -3.59
N THR A 33 -3.12 -6.92 -2.76
CA THR A 33 -4.06 -5.85 -2.39
C THR A 33 -3.35 -4.50 -2.35
N PHE A 34 -4.14 -3.44 -2.39
CA PHE A 34 -3.65 -2.06 -2.36
C PHE A 34 -2.79 -1.78 -1.13
N GLU A 35 -3.28 -2.14 0.06
CA GLU A 35 -2.60 -1.95 1.34
C GLU A 35 -1.31 -2.75 1.41
N TYR A 36 -1.34 -3.98 0.89
CA TYR A 36 -0.19 -4.88 0.91
C TYR A 36 0.91 -4.43 -0.06
N ASP A 37 0.52 -3.96 -1.24
CA ASP A 37 1.46 -3.41 -2.21
C ASP A 37 2.16 -2.16 -1.65
N ILE A 38 1.40 -1.25 -1.03
CA ILE A 38 1.97 -0.06 -0.39
C ILE A 38 2.88 -0.43 0.77
N ALA A 39 2.47 -1.36 1.63
CA ALA A 39 3.23 -1.79 2.80
C ALA A 39 4.61 -2.34 2.46
N LEU A 40 4.72 -3.10 1.36
CA LEU A 40 5.98 -3.73 0.98
C LEU A 40 6.98 -2.80 0.28
N GLU A 41 6.57 -1.58 -0.10
CA GLU A 41 7.47 -0.60 -0.69
C GLU A 41 8.37 0.04 0.37
N SER A 42 9.69 -0.05 0.16
CA SER A 42 10.71 0.60 0.99
C SER A 42 10.45 0.47 2.51
N ASN A 43 10.32 1.60 3.21
CA ASN A 43 10.03 1.71 4.63
C ASN A 43 8.58 2.17 4.93
N ASN A 44 7.66 2.08 3.96
CA ASN A 44 6.28 2.57 4.11
C ASN A 44 5.57 1.99 5.34
N LEU A 45 5.82 0.72 5.68
CA LEU A 45 5.22 0.05 6.84
C LEU A 45 5.42 0.83 8.15
N SER A 46 6.60 1.43 8.37
CA SER A 46 6.87 2.23 9.59
C SER A 46 5.90 3.40 9.69
N ARG A 47 5.73 4.16 8.60
CA ARG A 47 4.79 5.29 8.53
C ARG A 47 3.35 4.81 8.69
N MET A 48 3.00 3.71 8.05
CA MET A 48 1.66 3.11 8.14
C MET A 48 1.30 2.67 9.56
N PHE A 49 2.25 2.08 10.30
CA PHE A 49 2.09 1.74 11.72
C PHE A 49 1.97 2.99 12.60
N ALA A 50 2.79 4.01 12.36
CA ALA A 50 2.73 5.25 13.13
C ALA A 50 1.34 5.90 13.04
N VAL A 51 0.78 5.97 11.83
CA VAL A 51 -0.59 6.47 11.61
C VAL A 51 -1.61 5.60 12.33
N ALA A 52 -1.52 4.27 12.20
CA ALA A 52 -2.44 3.36 12.90
C ALA A 52 -2.38 3.55 14.43
N ALA A 53 -1.18 3.74 14.98
CA ALA A 53 -0.99 3.92 16.41
C ALA A 53 -1.52 5.26 16.93
N ASN A 54 -1.28 6.35 16.19
CA ASN A 54 -1.74 7.69 16.53
C ASN A 54 -3.26 7.82 16.54
N HIS A 55 -3.94 7.04 15.70
CA HIS A 55 -5.39 7.05 15.55
C HIS A 55 -6.09 5.85 16.17
N TRP A 56 -5.36 4.98 16.89
CA TRP A 56 -5.96 3.82 17.55
C TRP A 56 -6.94 4.27 18.64
N PRO A 57 -8.17 3.73 18.71
CA PRO A 57 -9.23 4.28 19.56
C PRO A 57 -8.98 4.12 21.07
N THR A 58 -8.13 3.18 21.46
CA THR A 58 -7.90 2.83 22.87
C THR A 58 -6.43 2.87 23.25
N GLN A 59 -6.14 3.32 24.47
CA GLN A 59 -4.80 3.17 25.05
C GLN A 59 -4.67 1.73 25.58
N GLY A 60 -3.74 0.96 25.03
CA GLY A 60 -3.62 -0.45 25.38
C GLY A 60 -2.48 -1.18 24.65
N THR A 61 -2.45 -2.50 24.81
CA THR A 61 -1.41 -3.36 24.22
C THR A 61 -1.38 -3.30 22.70
N VAL A 62 -2.54 -3.11 22.06
CA VAL A 62 -2.61 -2.97 20.60
C VAL A 62 -1.90 -1.69 20.14
N LYS A 63 -2.26 -0.53 20.71
CA LYS A 63 -1.58 0.72 20.40
C LYS A 63 -0.07 0.62 20.66
N LYS A 64 0.34 0.05 21.80
CA LYS A 64 1.74 -0.16 22.14
C LYS A 64 2.47 -1.01 21.09
N GLY A 65 1.86 -2.08 20.61
CA GLY A 65 2.43 -2.91 19.54
C GLY A 65 2.53 -2.17 18.19
N LEU A 66 1.56 -1.31 17.87
CA LEU A 66 1.62 -0.45 16.69
C LEU A 66 2.74 0.59 16.81
N ASP A 67 2.87 1.25 17.97
CA ASP A 67 3.97 2.18 18.26
C ASP A 67 5.33 1.46 18.19
N GLU A 68 5.47 0.26 18.75
CA GLU A 68 6.72 -0.51 18.68
C GLU A 68 7.07 -0.91 17.24
N ALA A 69 6.07 -1.26 16.44
CA ALA A 69 6.26 -1.58 15.03
C ALA A 69 6.59 -0.35 14.18
N SER A 70 6.12 0.85 14.54
CA SER A 70 6.44 2.07 13.79
C SER A 70 7.91 2.46 13.87
N GLU A 71 8.61 2.08 14.95
CA GLU A 71 10.03 2.37 15.13
C GLU A 71 10.97 1.40 14.39
N LEU A 72 10.42 0.38 13.73
CA LEU A 72 11.21 -0.58 12.96
C LEU A 72 11.63 0.01 11.61
N ASN A 73 12.89 -0.23 11.21
CA ASN A 73 13.33 0.03 9.84
C ASN A 73 13.00 -1.18 8.95
N PHE A 74 11.86 -1.12 8.27
CA PHE A 74 11.44 -2.13 7.30
C PHE A 74 12.25 -2.05 6.01
N GLY A 75 12.93 -0.95 5.69
CA GLY A 75 13.75 -0.82 4.47
C GLY A 75 14.79 -1.93 4.32
N ASP A 76 15.39 -2.35 5.44
CA ASP A 76 16.44 -3.37 5.49
C ASP A 76 15.91 -4.81 5.64
N MET A 77 14.60 -4.98 5.86
CA MET A 77 14.00 -6.28 6.10
C MET A 77 13.69 -7.03 4.79
N PRO A 78 13.88 -8.37 4.74
CA PRO A 78 13.40 -9.17 3.62
C PRO A 78 11.87 -9.09 3.48
N ASN A 79 11.37 -9.13 2.25
CA ASN A 79 9.93 -9.06 1.98
C ASN A 79 9.10 -10.13 2.73
N ALA A 80 9.66 -11.32 2.97
CA ALA A 80 8.98 -12.36 3.74
C ALA A 80 8.70 -11.93 5.19
N GLN A 81 9.60 -11.16 5.80
CA GLN A 81 9.41 -10.63 7.14
C GLN A 81 8.46 -9.42 7.12
N LYS A 82 8.63 -8.50 6.16
CA LYS A 82 7.69 -7.37 5.98
C LYS A 82 6.25 -7.86 5.78
N ALA A 83 6.08 -8.96 5.05
CA ALA A 83 4.77 -9.58 4.81
C ALA A 83 4.03 -9.97 6.09
N GLU A 84 4.75 -10.45 7.12
CA GLU A 84 4.15 -10.81 8.41
C GLU A 84 3.63 -9.55 9.12
N TYR A 85 4.41 -8.47 9.14
CA TYR A 85 4.00 -7.20 9.71
C TYR A 85 2.87 -6.54 8.91
N ALA A 86 2.92 -6.58 7.59
CA ALA A 86 1.85 -6.09 6.74
C ALA A 86 0.53 -6.84 7.00
N GLY A 87 0.60 -8.16 7.20
CA GLY A 87 -0.56 -8.96 7.60
C GLY A 87 -1.13 -8.51 8.94
N GLN A 88 -0.27 -8.33 9.96
CA GLN A 88 -0.69 -7.86 11.28
C GLN A 88 -1.35 -6.47 11.22
N LEU A 89 -0.79 -5.55 10.43
CA LEU A 89 -1.37 -4.23 10.25
C LEU A 89 -2.72 -4.31 9.52
N LEU A 90 -2.81 -5.12 8.46
CA LEU A 90 -4.05 -5.31 7.72
C LEU A 90 -5.17 -5.86 8.62
N ASP A 91 -4.87 -6.83 9.48
CA ASP A 91 -5.83 -7.36 10.46
C ASP A 91 -6.38 -6.26 11.39
N ARG A 92 -5.57 -5.23 11.67
CA ARG A 92 -5.99 -4.07 12.48
C ARG A 92 -6.80 -3.05 11.68
N ILE A 93 -6.42 -2.80 10.44
CA ILE A 93 -7.17 -1.92 9.53
C ILE A 93 -8.54 -2.52 9.20
N ASP A 94 -8.62 -3.85 9.11
CA ASP A 94 -9.83 -4.59 8.78
C ASP A 94 -10.74 -4.81 10.01
N SER A 95 -10.30 -4.44 11.22
CA SER A 95 -11.10 -4.59 12.43
C SER A 95 -12.11 -3.46 12.61
N ASP A 96 -13.17 -3.73 13.39
CA ASP A 96 -14.19 -2.74 13.75
C ASP A 96 -13.65 -1.59 14.62
N ASP A 97 -12.47 -1.76 15.21
CA ASP A 97 -11.84 -0.72 16.04
C ASP A 97 -11.28 0.45 15.21
N MET A 98 -10.79 0.18 13.99
CA MET A 98 -10.21 1.19 13.10
C MET A 98 -11.01 1.33 11.81
N GLY A 99 -11.15 0.22 11.06
CA GLY A 99 -11.82 0.18 9.77
C GLY A 99 -11.03 0.80 8.62
N LYS A 100 -11.11 0.17 7.44
CA LYS A 100 -10.41 0.59 6.20
C LYS A 100 -10.65 2.03 5.81
N GLY A 101 -11.90 2.48 5.87
CA GLY A 101 -12.29 3.82 5.43
C GLY A 101 -11.63 4.91 6.26
N LEU A 102 -11.70 4.78 7.60
CA LEU A 102 -11.07 5.72 8.52
C LEU A 102 -9.55 5.68 8.37
N TYR A 103 -8.95 4.49 8.34
CA TYR A 103 -7.51 4.35 8.18
C TYR A 103 -7.00 5.01 6.89
N ALA A 104 -7.67 4.78 5.77
CA ALA A 104 -7.29 5.37 4.49
C ALA A 104 -7.36 6.91 4.53
N GLN A 105 -8.36 7.48 5.22
CA GLN A 105 -8.47 8.93 5.40
C GLN A 105 -7.32 9.48 6.23
N VAL A 106 -7.07 8.92 7.42
CA VAL A 106 -5.99 9.44 8.29
C VAL A 106 -4.60 9.21 7.70
N LEU A 107 -4.40 8.14 6.92
CA LEU A 107 -3.17 7.95 6.16
C LEU A 107 -3.03 9.01 5.07
N ALA A 108 -4.09 9.31 4.32
CA ALA A 108 -4.07 10.36 3.30
C ALA A 108 -3.75 11.73 3.92
N ASP A 109 -4.35 12.07 5.05
CA ASP A 109 -4.07 13.31 5.78
C ASP A 109 -2.58 13.37 6.20
N ALA A 110 -2.07 12.30 6.80
CA ALA A 110 -0.67 12.23 7.23
C ALA A 110 0.35 12.31 6.07
N LEU A 111 -0.03 11.84 4.88
CA LEU A 111 0.80 11.93 3.66
C LEU A 111 0.69 13.30 2.98
N ALA A 112 -0.48 13.96 3.09
CA ALA A 112 -0.66 15.33 2.59
C ALA A 112 0.16 16.34 3.40
N GLU A 113 0.32 16.10 4.70
CA GLU A 113 1.19 16.91 5.57
C GLU A 113 2.68 16.65 5.30
N ASN A 114 3.07 15.38 5.11
CA ASN A 114 4.44 15.01 4.79
C ASN A 114 4.50 13.68 4.01
N LEU A 115 4.86 13.78 2.73
CA LEU A 115 5.05 12.66 1.83
C LEU A 115 6.52 12.17 1.77
N GLU A 116 7.46 12.88 2.41
CA GLU A 116 8.88 12.53 2.37
C GLU A 116 9.08 11.05 2.78
N ASP A 117 9.92 10.37 2.01
CA ASP A 117 10.27 8.94 2.15
C ASP A 117 9.12 7.93 1.98
N PHE A 118 7.89 8.37 1.68
CA PHE A 118 6.79 7.47 1.32
C PHE A 118 6.82 7.13 -0.18
N VAL A 119 6.94 5.84 -0.48
CA VAL A 119 7.04 5.35 -1.85
C VAL A 119 5.66 4.95 -2.36
N VAL A 120 5.16 5.68 -3.36
CA VAL A 120 3.93 5.31 -4.07
C VAL A 120 4.23 4.17 -5.07
N PRO A 121 3.54 3.01 -4.99
CA PRO A 121 3.68 1.94 -5.98
C PRO A 121 3.49 2.42 -7.43
N GLU A 122 4.33 1.91 -8.33
CA GLU A 122 4.41 2.41 -9.71
C GLU A 122 3.07 2.32 -10.48
N TYR A 123 2.28 1.26 -10.24
CA TYR A 123 0.99 1.11 -10.92
C TYR A 123 -0.01 2.21 -10.54
N ILE A 124 0.07 2.74 -9.32
CA ILE A 124 -0.77 3.86 -8.86
C ILE A 124 -0.26 5.15 -9.50
N ARG A 125 1.06 5.38 -9.46
CA ARG A 125 1.68 6.56 -10.10
C ARG A 125 1.32 6.63 -11.58
N ALA A 126 1.53 5.54 -12.31
CA ALA A 126 1.23 5.46 -13.74
C ALA A 126 -0.27 5.65 -14.04
N ALA A 127 -1.15 5.12 -13.17
CA ALA A 127 -2.60 5.32 -13.31
C ALA A 127 -3.01 6.79 -13.16
N ILE A 128 -2.48 7.47 -12.14
CA ILE A 128 -2.77 8.89 -11.90
C ILE A 128 -2.20 9.76 -13.01
N LEU A 129 -0.94 9.57 -13.40
CA LEU A 129 -0.33 10.34 -14.49
C LEU A 129 -1.13 10.20 -15.79
N TRP A 130 -1.54 8.99 -16.14
CA TRP A 130 -2.36 8.76 -17.33
C TRP A 130 -3.74 9.42 -17.22
N ALA A 131 -4.42 9.30 -16.08
CA ALA A 131 -5.75 9.88 -15.88
C ALA A 131 -5.73 11.43 -15.89
N CYS A 132 -4.61 12.02 -15.48
CA CYS A 132 -4.42 13.48 -15.48
C CYS A 132 -3.80 14.02 -16.78
N GLU A 133 -3.55 13.17 -17.78
CA GLU A 133 -2.81 13.53 -19.00
C GLU A 133 -1.43 14.17 -18.71
N ALA A 134 -0.86 13.86 -17.55
CA ALA A 134 0.42 14.40 -17.11
C ALA A 134 1.57 13.54 -17.68
N GLN A 135 2.60 14.21 -18.19
CA GLN A 135 3.86 13.54 -18.52
C GLN A 135 4.72 13.41 -17.26
N PRO A 136 5.42 12.28 -17.06
CA PRO A 136 6.44 12.21 -16.02
C PRO A 136 7.53 13.26 -16.31
N GLU A 137 7.96 14.03 -15.30
CA GLU A 137 9.05 14.99 -15.46
C GLU A 137 10.30 14.30 -16.03
N GLY A 138 10.87 14.86 -17.10
CA GLY A 138 12.11 14.39 -17.72
C GLY A 138 12.00 13.45 -18.93
N ALA A 139 10.81 13.32 -19.53
CA ALA A 139 10.66 12.65 -20.83
C ALA A 139 10.90 13.64 -21.99
N GLU A 140 12.16 13.89 -22.33
CA GLU A 140 12.60 14.39 -23.65
C GLU A 140 13.26 13.27 -24.47
#